data_AF-A0A0V1KL38-F1
#
_entry.id   AF-A0A0V1KL38-F1
#
_cell.length_a   1.000
_cell.length_b   1.000
_cell.length_c   1.000
_cell.angle_alpha   90.00
_cell.angle_beta   90.00
_cell.angle_gamma   90.00
#
_symmetry.space_group_name_H-M   'P 1'
#
loop_
_entity.id
_entity.type
_entity.pdbx_description
1 polymer ?
#
loop_
_entity_poly.entity_id
_entity_poly.type
_entity_poly.pdbx_seq_one_letter_code
_entity_poly.pdbx_strand_id
1 'polypeptide(L)' 'LDTKRDIEIWKQKIYHDNKNKSREFRIGEEVWVENELNREWNPGIIDHQTGELSYGVLVAGQRKRKHANQ' A
#
# COMPACT_ATOMS: atom_id res chain seq x y z
N LEU A 1 -5.46 -39.31 -2.08
CA LEU A 1 -6.19 -38.51 -3.09
C LEU A 1 -6.55 -37.19 -2.40
N ASP A 2 -5.85 -36.11 -2.73
CA ASP A 2 -6.30 -34.78 -2.30
C ASP A 2 -7.68 -34.51 -2.87
N THR A 3 -8.61 -34.10 -2.01
CA THR A 3 -9.97 -33.80 -2.45
C THR A 3 -9.96 -32.47 -3.20
N LYS A 4 -10.98 -32.21 -4.03
CA LYS A 4 -11.14 -30.90 -4.69
C LYS A 4 -11.07 -29.72 -3.69
N ARG A 5 -11.45 -29.94 -2.43
CA ARG A 5 -11.41 -28.94 -1.36
C ARG A 5 -9.97 -28.58 -0.98
N ASP A 6 -9.08 -29.56 -0.88
CA ASP A 6 -7.67 -29.36 -0.49
C ASP A 6 -6.91 -28.53 -1.54
N ILE A 7 -7.19 -28.79 -2.82
CA ILE A 7 -6.62 -28.04 -3.95
C ILE A 7 -7.04 -26.55 -3.90
N GLU A 8 -8.31 -26.28 -3.58
CA GLU A 8 -8.82 -24.90 -3.51
C GLU A 8 -8.25 -24.14 -2.31
N ILE A 9 -8.09 -24.81 -1.15
CA ILE A 9 -7.42 -24.22 0.02
C ILE A 9 -5.96 -23.89 -0.30
N TRP A 10 -5.26 -24.79 -0.98
CA TRP A 10 -3.86 -24.57 -1.39
C TRP A 10 -3.75 -23.39 -2.36
N LYS A 11 -4.61 -23.31 -3.39
CA LYS A 11 -4.64 -22.17 -4.31
C LYS A 11 -4.93 -20.85 -3.60
N GLN A 12 -5.88 -20.83 -2.67
CA GLN A 12 -6.21 -19.64 -1.91
C GLN A 12 -5.02 -19.17 -1.06
N LYS A 13 -4.30 -20.11 -0.42
CA LYS A 13 -3.10 -19.81 0.34
C LYS A 13 -1.99 -19.23 -0.54
N ILE A 14 -1.68 -19.90 -1.66
CA ILE A 14 -0.66 -19.43 -2.62
C ILE A 14 -1.02 -18.05 -3.18
N TYR A 15 -2.29 -17.80 -3.48
CA TYR A 15 -2.75 -16.50 -3.96
C TYR A 15 -2.60 -15.41 -2.91
N HIS A 16 -2.93 -15.71 -1.65
CA HIS A 16 -2.76 -14.79 -0.53
C HIS A 16 -1.28 -14.45 -0.31
N ASP A 17 -0.41 -15.47 -0.28
CA ASP A 17 1.03 -15.29 -0.09
C ASP A 17 1.67 -14.50 -1.25
N ASN A 18 1.26 -14.77 -2.50
CA ASN A 18 1.75 -14.06 -3.68
C ASN A 18 1.27 -12.60 -3.76
N LYS A 19 0.09 -12.30 -3.23
CA LYS A 19 -0.43 -10.92 -3.14
C LYS A 19 0.11 -10.14 -1.95
N ASN A 20 0.74 -10.81 -0.98
CA ASN A 20 1.35 -10.17 0.17
C ASN A 20 2.75 -9.62 -0.12
N LYS A 21 3.02 -9.20 -1.37
CA LYS A 21 4.21 -8.42 -1.66
C LYS A 21 4.06 -7.08 -0.96
N SER A 22 4.97 -6.78 -0.05
CA SER A 22 5.11 -5.45 0.53
C SER A 22 5.20 -4.44 -0.62
N ARG A 23 4.32 -3.44 -0.59
CA ARG A 23 4.40 -2.34 -1.54
C ARG A 23 5.69 -1.58 -1.23
N GLU A 24 6.63 -1.60 -2.17
CA GLU A 24 7.87 -0.83 -2.05
C GLU A 24 7.58 0.62 -2.43
N PHE A 25 8.16 1.55 -1.66
CA PHE A 25 8.04 2.99 -1.89
C PHE A 25 9.43 3.59 -2.01
N ARG A 26 9.62 4.54 -2.91
CA ARG A 26 10.90 5.27 -3.03
C ARG A 26 10.74 6.71 -2.56
N ILE A 27 11.74 7.20 -1.84
CA ILE A 27 11.83 8.63 -1.52
C ILE A 27 11.92 9.40 -2.85
N GLY A 28 11.12 10.44 -2.99
CA GLY A 28 10.97 11.22 -4.22
C GLY A 28 9.90 10.70 -5.19
N GLU A 29 9.26 9.56 -4.90
CA GLU A 29 8.17 9.02 -5.72
C GLU A 29 6.90 9.87 -5.57
N GLU A 30 6.24 10.15 -6.69
CA GLU A 30 4.95 10.86 -6.72
C GLU A 30 3.80 9.88 -6.44
N VAL A 31 2.91 10.26 -5.53
CA VAL A 31 1.77 9.46 -5.10
C VAL A 31 0.51 10.31 -5.00
N TRP A 32 -0.63 9.70 -5.28
CA TRP A 32 -1.93 10.33 -5.08
C TRP A 32 -2.44 10.05 -3.67
N VAL A 33 -2.74 11.12 -2.93
CA VAL A 33 -3.26 11.06 -1.57
C VAL A 33 -4.69 11.57 -1.55
N GLU A 34 -5.61 10.71 -1.12
CA GLU A 34 -6.99 11.12 -0.91
C GLU A 34 -7.08 12.17 0.22
N ASN A 35 -7.80 13.25 -0.07
CA ASN A 35 -8.20 14.26 0.90
C ASN A 35 -9.51 13.84 1.55
N GLU A 36 -9.43 13.46 2.83
CA GLU A 36 -10.57 12.96 3.62
C GLU A 36 -11.71 13.99 3.76
N LEU A 37 -11.43 15.29 3.62
CA LEU A 37 -12.44 16.35 3.72
C LEU A 37 -13.31 16.44 2.47
N ASN A 38 -12.69 16.30 1.29
CA ASN A 38 -13.33 16.61 0.02
C ASN A 38 -13.47 15.39 -0.91
N ARG A 39 -12.89 14.24 -0.55
CA ARG A 39 -12.72 13.04 -1.41
C ARG A 39 -11.99 13.29 -2.73
N GLU A 40 -11.16 14.34 -2.75
CA GLU A 40 -10.33 14.69 -3.89
C GLU A 40 -8.96 14.03 -3.75
N TRP A 41 -8.39 13.57 -4.87
CA TRP A 41 -7.03 13.05 -4.92
C TRP A 41 -6.05 14.19 -5.14
N ASN A 42 -5.09 14.34 -4.24
CA ASN A 42 -4.05 15.36 -4.33
C ASN A 42 -2.70 14.71 -4.61
N PRO A 43 -1.89 15.28 -5.51
CA PRO A 43 -0.55 14.78 -5.73
C PRO A 43 0.33 15.09 -4.52
N GLY A 44 1.23 14.18 -4.20
CA GLY A 44 2.22 14.34 -3.15
C GLY A 44 3.49 13.58 -3.46
N ILE A 45 4.55 13.89 -2.74
CA ILE A 45 5.87 13.26 -2.93
C ILE A 45 6.26 12.55 -1.63
N ILE A 46 6.71 11.30 -1.74
CA ILE A 46 7.22 10.55 -0.60
C ILE A 46 8.53 11.20 -0.12
N ASP A 47 8.57 11.68 1.13
CA ASP A 47 9.73 12.41 1.65
C ASP A 47 10.63 11.55 2.54
N HIS A 48 10.07 10.63 3.32
CA HIS A 48 10.82 9.68 4.14
C HIS A 48 9.99 8.43 4.46
N GLN A 49 10.68 7.34 4.79
CA GLN A 49 10.04 6.14 5.33
C GLN A 49 9.91 6.29 6.85
N THR A 50 8.71 6.03 7.38
CA THR A 50 8.42 6.09 8.83
C THR A 50 8.32 4.71 9.46
N GLY A 51 8.20 3.67 8.64
CA GLY A 51 8.18 2.27 9.04
C GLY A 51 8.12 1.37 7.80
N GLU A 52 8.20 0.06 8.00
CA GLU A 52 8.23 -0.92 6.90
C GLU A 52 7.07 -0.73 5.90
N LEU A 53 5.87 -0.44 6.42
CA LEU A 53 4.65 -0.22 5.63
C LEU A 53 4.10 1.20 5.77
N SER A 54 4.91 2.17 6.21
CA SER A 54 4.45 3.54 6.46
C SER A 54 5.45 4.57 5.95
N TYR A 55 4.94 5.61 5.30
CA TYR A 55 5.76 6.64 4.67
C TYR A 55 5.17 8.02 4.93
N GLY A 56 6.05 9.02 4.94
CA GLY A 56 5.69 10.43 4.91
C GLY A 56 5.47 10.87 3.48
N VAL A 57 4.43 11.68 3.25
CA VAL A 57 4.13 12.32 1.97
C VAL A 57 4.01 13.81 2.20
N LEU A 58 4.67 14.59 1.35
CA LEU A 58 4.49 16.03 1.26
C LEU A 58 3.36 16.34 0.25
N VAL A 59 2.27 16.93 0.73
CA VAL A 59 1.12 17.36 -0.08
C VAL A 59 0.91 18.85 0.15
N ALA A 60 1.01 19.67 -0.91
CA ALA A 60 0.86 21.13 -0.82
C ALA A 60 1.67 21.79 0.33
N GLY A 61 2.89 21.29 0.58
CA GLY A 61 3.77 21.79 1.65
C GLY A 61 3.47 21.24 3.06
N GLN A 62 2.43 20.43 3.23
CA GLN A 62 2.11 19.76 4.49
C GLN A 62 2.58 18.31 4.48
N ARG A 63 3.18 17.85 5.59
CA ARG A 63 3.56 16.45 5.78
C ARG A 63 2.40 15.64 6.32
N LYS A 64 2.12 14.50 5.69
CA LYS A 64 1.13 13.51 6.13
C LYS A 64 1.77 12.13 6.19
N ARG A 65 1.44 11.34 7.22
CA ARG A 65 1.86 9.93 7.31
C ARG A 65 0.81 9.05 6.68
N LYS A 66 1.20 8.18 5.75
CA LYS A 66 0.32 7.22 5.07
C LYS A 66 0.81 5.77 5.23
N HIS A 67 -0.14 4.84 5.16
CA HIS A 67 0.12 3.41 5.24
C HIS A 67 0.14 2.80 3.82
N ALA A 68 0.88 1.70 3.64
CA ALA A 68 1.06 1.06 2.35
C ALA A 68 -0.24 0.54 1.71
N ASN A 69 -1.19 0.18 2.57
CA ASN A 69 -2.49 -0.40 2.22
C ASN A 69 -3.63 0.63 2.20
N GLN A 70 -3.31 1.93 2.11
CA GLN A 70 -4.32 2.96 2.00
C GLN A 70 -5.09 2.88 0.68
#